data_AF-A0A820CRK5-F1
#
_entry.id   AF-A0A820CRK5-F1
#
_cell.length_a   1.000
_cell.length_b   1.000
_cell.length_c   1.000
_cell.angle_alpha   90.00
_cell.angle_beta   90.00
_cell.angle_gamma   90.00
#
_symmetry.space_group_name_H-M   'P 1'
#
loop_
_entity.id
_entity.type
_entity.pdbx_description
1 polymer ?
#
loop_
_entity_poly.entity_id
_entity_poly.type
_entity_poly.pdbx_seq_one_letter_code
_entity_poly.pdbx_strand_id
1 'polypeptide(L)'
;LCYIETAELDGETNLKKREALQETCGLEDHIDQLSSLDVEIECEAPNNNLGRFEGNLTSKGKKFPLSNGNILLRGARLKNTQWIFGVVCYAGPDTKLMKNSGKVKFKRTKLDRLLNRIILSVKI
;
A
#
# COMPACT_ATOMS: atom_id res chain seq x y z
N LEU A 1 1.18 18.53 -3.10
CA LEU A 1 2.48 17.85 -2.83
C LEU A 1 2.44 17.22 -1.44
N CYS A 2 2.95 16.01 -1.23
CA CYS A 2 3.10 15.45 0.12
C CYS A 2 4.41 14.68 0.33
N TYR A 3 4.77 14.49 1.60
CA TYR A 3 5.93 13.68 2.00
C TYR A 3 5.47 12.47 2.81
N ILE A 4 6.09 11.33 2.54
CA ILE A 4 5.86 10.11 3.30
C ILE A 4 7.15 9.52 3.85
N GLU A 5 7.02 8.92 5.02
CA GLU A 5 8.04 8.07 5.63
C GLU A 5 7.69 6.61 5.37
N THR A 6 8.67 5.79 4.97
CA THR A 6 8.48 4.37 4.61
C THR A 6 9.23 3.40 5.52
N ALA A 7 9.63 3.84 6.72
CA ALA A 7 10.39 3.01 7.66
C ALA A 7 9.73 1.64 7.98
N GLU A 8 8.40 1.56 7.96
CA GLU A 8 7.67 0.29 8.17
C GLU A 8 7.68 -0.64 6.94
N LEU A 9 7.98 -0.12 5.76
CA LEU A 9 7.98 -0.85 4.48
C LEU A 9 9.37 -1.36 4.11
N ASP A 10 10.38 -0.50 4.19
CA ASP A 10 11.75 -0.76 3.71
C ASP A 10 12.84 -0.45 4.73
N GLY A 11 12.49 0.08 5.92
CA GLY A 11 13.46 0.49 6.93
C GLY A 11 14.18 1.79 6.63
N GLU A 12 13.82 2.50 5.56
CA GLU A 12 14.41 3.79 5.22
C GLU A 12 13.77 4.92 6.05
N THR A 13 14.58 5.81 6.61
CA THR A 13 14.14 6.98 7.39
C THR A 13 13.98 8.24 6.55
N ASN A 14 14.41 8.20 5.29
CA ASN A 14 14.33 9.33 4.38
C ASN A 14 12.88 9.58 3.96
N LEU A 15 12.50 10.86 3.89
CA LEU A 15 11.19 11.25 3.39
C LEU A 15 11.15 11.09 1.87
N LYS A 16 10.12 10.38 1.38
CA LYS A 16 9.85 10.23 -0.06
C LYS A 16 8.80 11.25 -0.49
N LYS A 17 9.12 12.00 -1.55
CA LYS A 17 8.24 12.97 -2.17
C LYS A 17 7.15 12.25 -2.99
N ARG A 18 5.89 12.64 -2.84
CA ARG A 18 4.75 12.12 -3.61
C ARG A 18 3.90 13.26 -4.14
N GLU A 19 3.50 13.16 -5.40
CA GLU A 19 2.79 14.23 -6.11
C GLU A 19 1.48 13.73 -6.69
N ALA A 20 0.42 14.54 -6.51
CA ALA A 20 -0.84 14.32 -7.19
C ALA A 20 -0.69 14.67 -8.68
N LEU A 21 -1.60 14.18 -9.51
CA LEU A 21 -1.69 14.60 -10.91
C LEU A 21 -2.03 16.09 -10.97
N GLN A 22 -1.45 16.80 -11.95
CA GLN A 22 -1.65 18.24 -12.11
C GLN A 22 -3.13 18.58 -12.31
N GLU A 23 -3.86 17.70 -12.99
CA GLU A 23 -5.29 17.81 -13.27
C GLU A 23 -6.15 17.76 -12.00
N THR A 24 -5.68 17.07 -10.97
CA THR A 24 -6.41 16.90 -9.70
C THR A 24 -5.94 17.85 -8.61
N CYS A 25 -4.81 18.53 -8.80
CA CYS A 25 -4.18 19.36 -7.76
C CYS A 25 -4.99 20.63 -7.42
N GLY A 26 -5.87 21.11 -8.29
CA GLY A 26 -6.69 22.31 -8.02
C GLY A 26 -8.00 22.04 -7.28
N LEU A 27 -8.34 20.77 -7.02
CA LEU A 27 -9.65 20.38 -6.46
C LEU A 27 -9.68 20.42 -4.92
N GLU A 28 -8.55 20.69 -4.29
CA GLU A 28 -8.36 20.67 -2.84
C GLU A 28 -9.13 21.76 -2.09
N ASP A 29 -9.36 22.90 -2.72
CA ASP A 29 -10.09 24.04 -2.12
C ASP A 29 -11.62 23.94 -2.32
N HIS A 30 -12.09 22.97 -3.12
CA HIS A 30 -13.49 22.89 -3.54
C HIS A 30 -14.07 21.49 -3.32
N ILE A 31 -14.54 21.23 -2.10
CA ILE A 31 -15.19 19.96 -1.70
C ILE A 31 -16.34 19.60 -2.64
N ASP A 32 -17.13 20.58 -3.07
CA ASP A 32 -18.25 20.36 -4.00
C ASP A 32 -17.77 19.83 -5.37
N GLN A 33 -16.65 20.36 -5.87
CA GLN A 33 -16.07 19.91 -7.14
C GLN A 33 -15.53 18.48 -7.02
N LEU A 34 -14.95 18.14 -5.86
CA LEU A 34 -14.47 16.79 -5.57
C LEU A 34 -15.60 15.76 -5.57
N SER A 35 -16.80 16.15 -5.10
CA SER A 35 -17.98 15.28 -5.10
C SER A 35 -18.53 14.99 -6.52
N SER A 36 -18.35 15.94 -7.44
CA SER A 36 -18.75 15.83 -8.84
C SER A 36 -17.69 15.22 -9.76
N LEU A 37 -16.54 14.81 -9.20
CA LEU A 37 -15.40 14.34 -9.98
C LEU A 37 -15.68 12.95 -10.54
N ASP A 38 -15.86 12.87 -11.85
CA ASP A 38 -15.97 11.61 -12.60
C ASP A 38 -14.60 11.20 -13.16
N VAL A 39 -14.04 10.15 -12.58
CA VAL A 39 -12.72 9.61 -12.92
C VAL A 39 -12.71 8.09 -12.82
N GLU A 40 -12.07 7.46 -13.80
CA GLU A 40 -11.86 6.01 -13.82
C GLU A 40 -10.37 5.72 -13.60
N ILE A 41 -10.04 4.80 -12.70
CA ILE A 41 -8.65 4.42 -12.41
C ILE A 41 -8.47 2.96 -12.79
N GLU A 42 -7.61 2.72 -13.79
CA GLU A 42 -7.18 1.39 -14.20
C GLU A 42 -5.77 1.16 -13.67
N CYS A 43 -5.53 0.10 -12.91
CA CYS A 43 -4.21 -0.20 -12.35
C CYS A 43 -3.87 -1.68 -12.46
N GLU A 44 -2.58 -1.99 -12.32
CA GLU A 44 -2.08 -3.37 -12.33
C GLU A 44 -2.77 -4.26 -11.27
N ALA A 45 -2.72 -5.59 -11.44
CA ALA A 45 -3.25 -6.49 -10.43
C ALA A 45 -2.46 -6.42 -9.10
N PRO A 46 -3.11 -6.65 -7.94
CA PRO A 46 -2.47 -6.67 -6.63
C PRO A 46 -1.22 -7.57 -6.59
N ASN A 47 -0.05 -6.97 -6.35
CA ASN A 47 1.24 -7.66 -6.30
C ASN A 47 2.09 -7.22 -5.10
N ASN A 48 3.23 -7.90 -4.89
CA ASN A 48 4.11 -7.68 -3.73
C ASN A 48 5.31 -6.75 -4.02
N ASN A 49 5.36 -6.12 -5.21
CA ASN A 49 6.45 -5.23 -5.59
C ASN A 49 6.18 -3.80 -5.10
N LEU A 50 6.84 -3.41 -3.99
CA LEU A 50 6.72 -2.09 -3.38
C LEU A 50 7.38 -0.96 -4.21
N GLY A 51 8.34 -1.31 -5.07
CA GLY A 51 9.13 -0.34 -5.85
C GLY A 51 8.48 0.09 -7.17
N ARG A 52 7.50 -0.67 -7.66
CA ARG A 52 6.81 -0.43 -8.94
C ARG A 52 5.33 -0.21 -8.70
N PHE A 53 4.75 0.75 -9.40
CA PHE A 53 3.31 0.89 -9.55
C PHE A 53 3.02 1.45 -10.93
N GLU A 54 2.07 0.82 -11.62
CA GLU A 54 1.59 1.23 -12.93
C GLU A 54 0.07 1.29 -12.93
N GLY A 55 -0.46 2.43 -13.35
CA GLY A 55 -1.87 2.63 -13.58
C GLY A 55 -2.11 3.80 -14.51
N ASN A 56 -3.37 4.03 -14.86
CA ASN A 56 -3.83 5.17 -15.65
C ASN A 56 -5.10 5.71 -15.03
N LEU A 57 -5.15 7.02 -14.84
CA LEU A 57 -6.36 7.75 -14.49
C LEU A 57 -6.98 8.29 -15.78
N THR A 58 -8.24 7.99 -16.04
CA THR A 58 -9.01 8.55 -17.13
C THR A 58 -9.94 9.62 -16.58
N SER A 59 -9.81 10.85 -17.05
CA SER A 59 -10.70 11.96 -16.71
C SER A 59 -11.12 12.70 -17.98
N LYS A 60 -12.43 12.92 -18.16
CA LYS A 60 -13.00 13.65 -19.31
C LYS A 60 -12.45 13.15 -20.66
N GLY A 61 -12.28 11.83 -20.80
CA GLY A 61 -11.76 11.18 -22.01
C GLY A 61 -10.24 11.26 -22.22
N LYS A 62 -9.48 11.85 -21.29
CA LYS A 62 -8.00 11.90 -21.33
C LYS A 62 -7.41 10.91 -20.33
N LYS A 63 -6.35 10.19 -20.73
CA LYS A 63 -5.62 9.25 -19.88
C LYS A 63 -4.33 9.88 -19.34
N PHE A 64 -4.11 9.70 -18.05
CA PHE A 64 -2.96 10.21 -17.31
C PHE A 64 -2.24 9.04 -16.63
N PRO A 65 -0.95 8.80 -16.92
CA PRO A 65 -0.23 7.69 -16.33
C PRO A 65 0.03 7.94 -14.84
N LEU A 66 -0.18 6.91 -14.03
CA LEU A 66 0.14 6.86 -12.62
C LEU A 66 1.37 5.98 -12.42
N SER A 67 2.33 6.50 -11.67
CA SER A 67 3.58 5.82 -11.33
C SER A 67 3.69 5.62 -9.82
N ASN A 68 4.78 4.99 -9.37
CA ASN A 68 5.07 4.89 -7.93
C ASN A 68 4.99 6.29 -7.26
N GLY A 69 5.46 7.36 -7.91
CA GLY A 69 5.40 8.73 -7.38
C GLY A 69 4.00 9.25 -7.00
N ASN A 70 2.93 8.62 -7.50
CA ASN A 70 1.55 9.04 -7.31
C ASN A 70 0.76 8.16 -6.32
N ILE A 71 1.34 7.06 -5.82
CA ILE A 71 0.66 6.14 -4.89
C ILE A 71 1.23 6.22 -3.48
N LEU A 72 0.34 6.10 -2.50
CA LEU A 72 0.69 5.90 -1.09
C LEU A 72 0.41 4.45 -0.70
N LEU A 73 1.41 3.79 -0.13
CA LEU A 73 1.30 2.39 0.27
C LEU A 73 0.86 2.28 1.73
N ARG A 74 0.12 1.21 2.05
CA ARG A 74 -0.18 0.84 3.44
C ARG A 74 1.13 0.68 4.22
N GLY A 75 1.25 1.32 5.38
CA GLY A 75 2.48 1.33 6.19
C GLY A 75 3.34 2.58 5.96
N ALA A 76 3.06 3.37 4.91
CA ALA A 76 3.64 4.70 4.79
C ALA A 76 2.96 5.67 5.76
N ARG A 77 3.75 6.55 6.38
CA ARG A 77 3.25 7.61 7.26
C ARG A 77 3.35 8.96 6.59
N LEU A 78 2.25 9.71 6.54
CA LEU A 78 2.25 11.09 6.06
C LEU A 78 3.05 11.97 7.03
N LYS A 79 3.97 12.76 6.51
CA LYS A 79 4.82 13.69 7.26
C LYS A 79 4.87 15.02 6.54
N ASN A 80 5.06 16.12 7.28
CA ASN A 80 5.20 17.47 6.72
C ASN A 80 4.05 17.88 5.78
N THR A 81 2.86 17.31 5.98
CA THR A 81 1.63 17.60 5.23
C THR A 81 0.47 17.33 6.17
N GLN A 82 -0.47 18.28 6.28
CA GLN A 82 -1.56 18.18 7.27
C GLN A 82 -2.58 17.10 6.90
N TRP A 83 -3.01 17.09 5.64
CA TRP A 83 -4.02 16.18 5.12
C TRP A 83 -3.82 16.00 3.61
N ILE A 84 -4.48 15.00 3.05
CA ILE A 84 -4.50 14.73 1.61
C ILE A 84 -5.89 14.23 1.22
N PHE A 85 -6.29 14.47 -0.03
CA PHE A 85 -7.37 13.73 -0.68
C PHE A 85 -6.79 12.61 -1.53
N GLY A 86 -7.45 11.46 -1.54
CA GLY A 86 -6.98 10.30 -2.31
C GLY A 86 -8.06 9.24 -2.47
N VAL A 87 -7.87 8.39 -3.47
CA VAL A 87 -8.76 7.27 -3.80
C VAL A 87 -8.07 5.96 -3.41
N VAL A 88 -8.81 5.07 -2.76
CA VAL A 88 -8.30 3.76 -2.34
C VAL A 88 -8.32 2.80 -3.54
N CYS A 89 -7.15 2.43 -4.05
CA CYS A 89 -7.01 1.45 -5.13
C CYS A 89 -6.96 0.00 -4.61
N TYR A 90 -6.31 -0.23 -3.47
CA TYR A 90 -6.17 -1.56 -2.87
C TYR A 90 -6.56 -1.52 -1.40
N ALA A 91 -7.36 -2.49 -0.96
CA ALA A 91 -7.82 -2.60 0.42
C ALA A 91 -7.46 -3.97 1.03
N GLY A 92 -7.24 -3.98 2.35
CA GLY A 92 -7.06 -5.22 3.11
C GLY A 92 -5.91 -6.12 2.59
N PRO A 93 -6.17 -7.42 2.33
CA PRO A 93 -5.17 -8.38 1.84
C PRO A 93 -4.58 -8.05 0.47
N ASP A 94 -5.23 -7.18 -0.31
CA ASP A 94 -4.78 -6.80 -1.64
C ASP A 94 -3.78 -5.64 -1.63
N THR A 95 -3.55 -5.02 -0.48
CA THR A 95 -2.47 -4.05 -0.33
C THR A 95 -1.10 -4.69 -0.57
N LYS A 96 -0.20 -3.97 -1.24
CA LYS A 96 1.13 -4.49 -1.61
C LYS A 96 1.94 -4.99 -0.40
N LEU A 97 1.85 -4.30 0.74
CA LEU A 97 2.47 -4.72 2.00
C LEU A 97 1.95 -6.08 2.47
N MET A 98 0.64 -6.34 2.32
CA MET A 98 0.06 -7.62 2.72
C MET A 98 0.39 -8.75 1.76
N LYS A 99 0.50 -8.47 0.46
CA LYS A 99 1.03 -9.43 -0.51
C LYS A 99 2.52 -9.73 -0.27
N ASN A 100 3.27 -8.75 0.26
CA ASN A 100 4.66 -8.94 0.66
C ASN A 100 4.80 -9.68 2.00
N SER A 101 3.75 -9.65 2.84
CA SER A 101 3.73 -10.38 4.10
C SER A 101 3.57 -11.88 3.86
N GLY A 102 4.51 -12.66 4.39
CA GLY A 102 4.45 -14.12 4.33
C GLY A 102 3.20 -14.67 5.01
N LYS A 103 2.73 -15.85 4.56
CA LYS A 103 1.63 -16.56 5.23
C LYS A 103 2.02 -16.84 6.68
N VAL A 104 1.12 -16.51 7.61
CA VAL A 104 1.30 -16.81 9.03
C VAL A 104 1.43 -18.32 9.19
N LYS A 105 2.59 -18.77 9.67
CA LYS A 105 2.85 -20.18 9.98
C LYS A 105 2.69 -20.38 11.48
N PHE A 106 2.05 -21.48 11.87
CA PHE A 106 1.98 -21.88 13.27
C PHE A 106 3.40 -22.18 13.78
N LYS A 107 3.90 -21.35 14.71
CA LYS A 107 5.23 -21.54 15.30
C LYS A 107 5.12 -22.57 16.42
N ARG A 108 5.89 -23.67 16.32
CA ARG A 108 6.07 -24.66 17.40
C ARG A 108 7.49 -24.58 17.91
N THR A 109 7.65 -24.66 19.22
CA THR A 109 8.97 -24.69 19.83
C THR A 109 9.68 -26.01 19.49
N LYS A 110 11.02 -26.01 19.55
CA LYS A 110 11.79 -27.25 19.40
C LYS A 110 11.49 -28.23 20.54
N LEU A 111 11.21 -27.71 21.74
CA LEU A 111 10.82 -28.52 22.90
C LEU A 111 9.48 -29.24 22.70
N ASP A 112 8.45 -28.58 22.18
CA ASP A 112 7.16 -29.24 21.89
C ASP A 112 7.33 -30.43 20.94
N ARG A 113 8.21 -30.28 19.93
CA ARG A 113 8.52 -31.38 19.00
C ARG A 113 9.26 -32.52 19.69
N LEU A 114 10.18 -32.20 20.59
CA LEU A 114 10.92 -33.20 21.36
C LEU A 114 10.00 -33.94 22.34
N LEU A 115 9.17 -33.23 23.09
CA LEU A 115 8.21 -33.81 24.03
C LEU A 115 7.23 -34.75 23.31
N ASN A 116 6.68 -34.34 22.17
CA ASN A 116 5.84 -35.23 21.36
C ASN A 116 6.58 -36.49 20.91
N ARG A 117 7.88 -36.39 20.59
CA ARG A 117 8.70 -37.54 20.21
C ARG A 117 8.94 -38.48 21.40
N ILE A 118 9.21 -37.93 22.58
CA ILE A 118 9.39 -38.70 23.83
C ILE A 118 8.08 -39.41 24.21
N ILE A 119 6.95 -38.71 24.16
CA ILE A 119 5.63 -39.29 24.46
C ILE A 119 5.33 -40.46 23.51
N LEU A 120 5.60 -40.31 22.21
CA LEU A 120 5.44 -41.41 21.26
C LEU A 120 6.36 -42.60 21.57
N SER A 121 7.59 -42.36 22.00
CA SER A 121 8.52 -43.45 22.38
C SER A 121 8.18 -44.14 23.70
N VAL A 122 7.44 -43.49 24.60
CA VAL A 122 6.99 -44.06 25.89
C VAL A 122 5.66 -44.82 25.76
N LYS A 123 4.91 -44.56 24.67
CA LYS A 123 3.63 -45.24 24.37
C LYS A 123 3.77 -46.54 23.56
N ILE A 124 5.00 -47.03 23.35
CA ILE A 124 5.35 -48.32 22.74
C ILE A 124 6.01 -49.16 23.84
#